data_AF-A0A357IWN1-F1
#
_entry.id   AF-A0A357IWN1-F1
#
_cell.length_a   1.000
_cell.length_b   1.000
_cell.length_c   1.000
_cell.angle_alpha   90.00
_cell.angle_beta   90.00
_cell.angle_gamma   90.00
#
_symmetry.space_group_name_H-M   'P 1'
#
loop_
_entity.id
_entity.type
_entity.pdbx_description
1 polymer ?
#
loop_
_entity_poly.entity_id
_entity_poly.type
_entity_poly.pdbx_seq_one_letter_code
_entity_poly.pdbx_strand_id
1 'polypeptide(L)'
;MLELSRPRIVRLTRLALVLLLIFQFSGCAVFDRRNTILVNAVEEHMVPETQPSRLLLAPIYIPVGLMAGVLDAFIIHPIRMIPRAAQDTDEALWEFSDETGYVTHTGSIIYRAGFSPIFFTVAWLGRSAFASGAPDDAEAPPERPEGTYEDFLNNRNRDGILFDLQDCSSKEPSTKLLVRTYDTFAPEVSDPDLGNGYGSPAYRAADCMQQRKDEVAFQFFQDRLMDPRDGEHRWIHNYAINYMQVQNSEKAARVMLQALKVPGHSTKLNMAIARGLLYMSDEKVQSFILRSIQAPPQ
;
A
#
# COMPACT_ATOMS: atom_id res chain seq x y z
N MET A 1 -8.03 64.87 -7.12
CA MET A 1 -7.40 64.24 -8.31
C MET A 1 -6.03 63.74 -7.87
N LEU A 2 -5.91 62.43 -7.61
CA LEU A 2 -4.66 61.79 -7.20
C LEU A 2 -3.93 61.31 -8.46
N GLU A 3 -2.94 62.08 -8.92
CA GLU A 3 -1.93 61.58 -9.86
C GLU A 3 -1.03 60.58 -9.14
N LEU A 4 -1.48 59.33 -9.07
CA LEU A 4 -0.60 58.23 -8.71
C LEU A 4 0.45 58.08 -9.82
N SER A 5 1.65 58.56 -9.51
CA SER A 5 2.87 58.46 -10.32
C SER A 5 3.01 57.07 -10.96
N ARG A 6 2.80 57.01 -12.29
CA ARG A 6 2.98 55.85 -13.19
C ARG A 6 4.12 54.88 -12.81
N PRO A 7 5.32 55.30 -12.39
CA PRO A 7 6.40 54.37 -12.02
C PRO A 7 6.11 53.49 -10.79
N ARG A 8 5.25 53.93 -9.84
CA ARG A 8 4.88 53.10 -8.68
C ARG A 8 3.92 51.98 -9.06
N ILE A 9 2.99 52.24 -9.98
CA ILE A 9 2.02 51.25 -10.48
C ILE A 9 2.75 50.13 -11.21
N VAL A 10 3.72 50.45 -12.09
CA VAL A 10 4.51 49.46 -12.84
C VAL A 10 5.37 48.58 -11.92
N ARG A 11 5.94 49.16 -10.85
CA ARG A 11 6.71 48.39 -9.86
C ARG A 11 5.83 47.46 -9.04
N LEU A 12 4.65 47.93 -8.61
CA LEU A 12 3.69 47.11 -7.88
C LEU A 12 3.12 45.98 -8.74
N THR A 13 2.83 46.21 -10.02
CA THR A 13 2.39 45.14 -10.94
C THR A 13 3.47 44.10 -11.17
N ARG A 14 4.74 44.51 -11.38
CA ARG A 14 5.85 43.56 -11.51
C ARG A 14 6.05 42.73 -10.24
N LEU A 15 5.97 43.37 -9.07
CA LEU A 15 6.14 42.68 -7.79
C LEU A 15 4.98 41.71 -7.51
N ALA A 16 3.75 42.11 -7.82
CA ALA A 16 2.58 41.22 -7.75
C ALA A 16 2.69 40.03 -8.71
N LEU A 17 3.18 40.24 -9.93
CA LEU A 17 3.35 39.18 -10.93
C LEU A 17 4.46 38.19 -10.53
N VAL A 18 5.56 38.68 -9.95
CA VAL A 18 6.62 37.83 -9.39
C VAL A 18 6.11 37.04 -8.17
N LEU A 19 5.37 37.67 -7.26
CA LEU A 19 4.76 36.97 -6.12
C LEU A 19 3.76 35.91 -6.57
N LEU A 20 2.92 36.23 -7.57
CA LEU A 20 2.01 35.26 -8.18
C LEU A 20 2.79 34.07 -8.75
N LEU A 21 3.89 34.32 -9.47
CA LEU A 21 4.75 33.27 -10.02
C LEU A 21 5.36 32.39 -8.92
N ILE A 22 5.80 32.98 -7.80
CA ILE A 22 6.35 32.25 -6.65
C ILE A 22 5.29 31.38 -5.96
N PHE A 23 4.08 31.89 -5.76
CA PHE A 23 2.97 31.12 -5.16
C PHE A 23 2.49 29.96 -6.05
N GLN A 24 2.71 30.04 -7.36
CA GLN A 24 2.36 28.96 -8.28
C GLN A 24 3.36 27.79 -8.24
N PHE A 25 4.60 28.00 -7.75
CA PHE A 25 5.60 26.93 -7.66
C PHE A 25 5.30 25.91 -6.54
N SER A 26 4.64 26.30 -5.45
CA SER A 26 4.29 25.38 -4.36
C SER A 26 3.20 24.36 -4.75
N GLY A 27 2.53 24.55 -5.89
CA GLY A 27 1.53 23.64 -6.45
C GLY A 27 1.93 23.06 -7.81
N CYS A 28 3.20 23.16 -8.20
CA CYS A 28 3.64 22.58 -9.47
C CYS A 28 3.50 21.06 -9.43
N ALA A 29 2.84 20.51 -10.45
CA ALA A 29 2.60 19.08 -10.60
C ALA A 29 3.88 18.22 -10.53
N VAL A 30 5.02 18.82 -10.88
CA VAL A 30 6.35 18.20 -10.89
C VAL A 30 6.87 17.83 -9.50
N PHE A 31 6.37 18.47 -8.43
CA PHE A 31 6.78 18.16 -7.05
C PHE A 31 5.87 17.14 -6.37
N ASP A 32 4.80 16.69 -7.03
CA ASP A 32 3.95 15.62 -6.52
C ASP A 32 4.55 14.27 -6.91
N ARG A 33 4.86 13.44 -5.91
CA ARG A 33 5.46 12.13 -6.10
C ARG A 33 4.58 11.20 -6.94
N ARG A 34 3.26 11.42 -6.99
CA ARG A 34 2.32 10.66 -7.84
C ARG A 34 2.51 10.93 -9.34
N ASN A 35 3.14 12.06 -9.67
CA ASN A 35 3.43 12.47 -11.04
C ASN A 35 4.85 12.07 -11.50
N THR A 36 5.70 11.56 -10.60
CA THR A 36 7.10 11.21 -10.88
C THR A 36 7.31 9.69 -10.97
N ILE A 37 6.68 9.03 -11.95
CA ILE A 37 6.72 7.56 -12.11
C ILE A 37 8.15 7.06 -12.33
N LEU A 38 8.90 7.70 -13.22
CA LEU A 38 10.25 7.25 -13.53
C LEU A 38 11.20 7.51 -12.36
N VAL A 39 11.05 8.63 -11.64
CA VAL A 39 11.83 8.87 -10.41
C VAL A 39 11.54 7.80 -9.38
N ASN A 40 10.26 7.47 -9.14
CA ASN A 40 9.88 6.41 -8.21
C ASN A 40 10.48 5.05 -8.63
N ALA A 41 10.48 4.74 -9.93
CA ALA A 41 11.09 3.51 -10.44
C ALA A 41 12.62 3.48 -10.22
N VAL A 42 13.31 4.62 -10.37
CA VAL A 42 14.75 4.73 -10.08
C VAL A 42 15.01 4.57 -8.58
N GLU A 43 14.20 5.18 -7.72
CA GLU A 43 14.31 5.04 -6.27
C GLU A 43 14.12 3.58 -5.83
N GLU A 44 13.11 2.90 -6.39
CA GLU A 44 12.79 1.51 -6.04
C GLU A 44 13.84 0.51 -6.54
N HIS A 45 14.39 0.69 -7.74
CA HIS A 45 15.23 -0.34 -8.39
C HIS A 45 16.72 -0.02 -8.40
N MET A 46 17.12 1.25 -8.29
CA MET A 46 18.53 1.67 -8.43
C MET A 46 19.15 2.18 -7.12
N VAL A 47 18.37 2.67 -6.17
CA VAL A 47 18.91 3.18 -4.91
C VAL A 47 19.11 2.00 -3.95
N PRO A 48 20.36 1.63 -3.63
CA PRO A 48 20.59 0.48 -2.77
C PRO A 48 20.17 0.79 -1.33
N GLU A 49 19.78 -0.23 -0.56
CA GLU A 49 19.24 -0.04 0.79
C GLU A 49 20.30 0.38 1.82
N THR A 50 21.56 -0.02 1.63
CA THR A 50 22.63 0.21 2.61
C THR A 50 23.32 1.55 2.42
N GLN A 51 23.52 2.32 3.50
CA GLN A 51 24.21 3.62 3.46
C GLN A 51 25.56 3.64 2.70
N PRO A 52 26.51 2.69 2.91
CA PRO A 52 27.79 2.75 2.22
C PRO A 52 27.66 2.53 0.71
N SER A 53 26.71 1.70 0.27
CA SER A 53 26.49 1.48 -1.16
C SER A 53 25.77 2.65 -1.82
N ARG A 54 24.89 3.36 -1.09
CA ARG A 54 24.29 4.62 -1.58
C ARG A 54 25.37 5.65 -1.91
N LEU A 55 26.33 5.87 -1.02
CA LEU A 55 27.38 6.85 -1.29
C LEU A 55 28.24 6.48 -2.51
N LEU A 56 28.53 5.19 -2.68
CA LEU A 56 29.33 4.69 -3.80
C LEU A 56 28.59 4.78 -5.15
N LEU A 57 27.28 4.53 -5.17
CA LEU A 57 26.46 4.58 -6.38
C LEU A 57 25.83 5.95 -6.66
N ALA A 58 25.96 6.90 -5.73
CA ALA A 58 25.44 8.27 -5.88
C ALA A 58 25.82 8.95 -7.21
N PRO A 59 27.07 8.85 -7.71
CA PRO A 59 27.43 9.43 -9.01
C PRO A 59 26.66 8.85 -10.20
N ILE A 60 26.01 7.70 -10.05
CA ILE A 60 25.25 7.02 -11.10
C ILE A 60 23.75 7.29 -10.93
N TYR A 61 23.18 7.00 -9.76
CA TYR A 61 21.72 7.13 -9.60
C TYR A 61 21.26 8.59 -9.52
N ILE A 62 22.09 9.54 -9.07
CA ILE A 62 21.69 10.96 -9.02
C ILE A 62 21.45 11.52 -10.44
N PRO A 63 22.39 11.39 -11.40
CA PRO A 63 22.12 11.81 -12.78
C PRO A 63 20.93 11.08 -13.42
N VAL A 64 20.79 9.77 -13.17
CA VAL A 64 19.67 8.98 -13.73
C VAL A 64 18.34 9.44 -13.15
N GLY A 65 18.25 9.64 -11.83
CA GLY A 65 17.06 10.17 -11.17
C GLY A 65 16.70 11.58 -11.64
N LEU A 66 17.70 12.44 -11.87
CA LEU A 66 17.46 13.78 -12.43
C LEU A 66 16.90 13.71 -13.85
N MET A 67 17.48 12.85 -14.70
CA MET A 67 16.95 12.63 -16.06
C MET A 67 15.54 12.04 -16.03
N ALA A 68 15.27 11.11 -15.12
CA ALA A 68 13.95 10.56 -14.90
C ALA A 68 12.94 11.65 -14.49
N GLY A 69 13.32 12.55 -13.58
CA GLY A 69 12.48 13.68 -13.18
C GLY A 69 12.20 14.67 -14.32
N VAL A 70 13.19 14.93 -15.18
CA VAL A 70 13.00 15.74 -16.40
C VAL A 70 12.03 15.04 -17.36
N LEU A 71 12.19 13.74 -17.58
CA LEU A 71 11.29 12.97 -18.45
C LEU A 71 9.87 12.91 -17.86
N ASP A 72 9.73 12.74 -16.55
CA ASP A 72 8.43 12.77 -15.88
C ASP A 72 7.74 14.12 -16.08
N ALA A 73 8.46 15.23 -15.82
CA ALA A 73 7.92 16.58 -15.91
C ALA A 73 7.50 16.98 -17.34
N PHE A 74 8.31 16.64 -18.35
CA PHE A 74 8.13 17.15 -19.71
C PHE A 74 7.50 16.15 -20.68
N ILE A 75 7.48 14.86 -20.37
CA ILE A 75 7.00 13.82 -21.28
C ILE A 75 5.90 12.98 -20.64
N ILE A 76 6.20 12.28 -19.54
CA ILE A 76 5.26 11.29 -18.99
C ILE A 76 4.02 11.96 -18.42
N HIS A 77 4.20 12.99 -17.59
CA HIS A 77 3.09 13.69 -16.96
C HIS A 77 2.18 14.40 -17.99
N PRO A 78 2.69 15.18 -18.96
CA PRO A 78 1.84 15.75 -19.99
C PRO A 78 1.08 14.69 -20.79
N ILE A 79 1.70 13.56 -21.15
CA ILE A 79 0.99 12.48 -21.87
C ILE A 79 -0.15 11.91 -21.02
N ARG A 80 0.06 11.68 -19.72
CA ARG A 80 -0.98 11.19 -18.80
C ARG A 80 -2.15 12.16 -18.63
N MET A 81 -1.95 13.45 -18.85
CA MET A 81 -3.01 14.46 -18.76
C MET A 81 -3.89 14.57 -20.00
N ILE A 82 -3.54 13.91 -21.11
CA ILE A 82 -4.32 13.95 -22.36
C ILE A 82 -5.78 13.46 -22.16
N PRO A 83 -6.04 12.27 -21.56
CA PRO A 83 -7.41 11.78 -21.41
C PRO A 83 -8.26 12.70 -20.54
N ARG A 84 -7.67 13.29 -19.50
CA ARG A 84 -8.36 14.22 -18.60
C ARG A 84 -8.65 15.54 -19.28
N ALA A 85 -7.69 16.09 -20.02
CA ALA A 85 -7.92 17.29 -20.82
C ALA A 85 -8.99 17.08 -21.89
N ALA A 86 -9.10 15.87 -22.44
CA ALA A 86 -10.19 15.50 -23.34
C ALA A 86 -11.54 15.49 -22.61
N GLN A 87 -11.61 14.94 -21.40
CA GLN A 87 -12.81 14.99 -20.56
C GLN A 87 -13.22 16.42 -20.23
N ASP A 88 -12.30 17.30 -19.83
CA ASP A 88 -12.62 18.72 -19.58
C ASP A 88 -13.17 19.42 -20.83
N THR A 89 -12.62 19.08 -21.99
CA THR A 89 -13.06 19.66 -23.25
C THR A 89 -14.46 19.16 -23.60
N ASP A 90 -14.74 17.90 -23.31
CA ASP A 90 -16.06 17.29 -23.49
C ASP A 90 -17.08 17.92 -22.55
N GLU A 91 -16.79 17.99 -21.25
CA GLU A 91 -17.64 18.63 -20.23
C GLU A 91 -17.88 20.12 -20.55
N ALA A 92 -16.85 20.86 -20.95
CA ALA A 92 -16.98 22.30 -21.21
C ALA A 92 -17.69 22.65 -22.51
N LEU A 93 -17.50 21.86 -23.58
CA LEU A 93 -17.98 22.22 -24.93
C LEU A 93 -19.05 21.29 -25.48
N TRP A 94 -19.14 20.05 -25.02
CA TRP A 94 -19.96 19.01 -25.63
C TRP A 94 -21.06 18.50 -24.71
N GLU A 95 -20.90 18.60 -23.40
CA GLU A 95 -21.96 18.27 -22.44
C GLU A 95 -23.16 19.22 -22.62
N PHE A 96 -24.36 18.63 -22.63
CA PHE A 96 -25.60 19.34 -22.88
C PHE A 96 -26.39 19.46 -21.57
N SER A 97 -26.84 20.68 -21.25
CA SER A 97 -27.94 20.84 -20.30
C SER A 97 -29.25 20.54 -21.01
N ASP A 98 -30.13 19.74 -20.41
CA ASP A 98 -31.46 19.41 -20.93
C ASP A 98 -32.37 20.63 -21.19
N GLU A 99 -31.96 21.82 -20.72
CA GLU A 99 -32.73 23.07 -20.80
C GLU A 99 -32.64 23.79 -22.16
N THR A 100 -31.69 23.43 -23.02
CA THR A 100 -31.48 24.08 -24.33
C THR A 100 -32.10 23.27 -25.47
N GLY A 101 -32.78 23.93 -26.41
CA GLY A 101 -33.48 23.25 -27.52
C GLY A 101 -32.55 22.67 -28.60
N TYR A 102 -32.98 21.58 -29.25
CA TYR A 102 -32.25 20.83 -30.29
C TYR A 102 -31.64 21.69 -31.42
N VAL A 103 -32.33 22.75 -31.84
CA VAL A 103 -31.89 23.64 -32.93
C VAL A 103 -30.69 24.49 -32.50
N THR A 104 -30.68 24.99 -31.27
CA THR A 104 -29.57 25.75 -30.70
C THR A 104 -28.33 24.87 -30.55
N HIS A 105 -28.53 23.60 -30.17
CA HIS A 105 -27.46 22.61 -30.12
C HIS A 105 -26.81 22.39 -31.48
N THR A 106 -27.63 22.13 -32.50
CA THR A 106 -27.15 21.85 -33.86
C THR A 106 -26.42 23.05 -34.45
N GLY A 107 -26.91 24.27 -34.21
CA GLY A 107 -26.26 25.50 -34.68
C GLY A 107 -24.90 25.79 -34.02
N SER A 108 -24.68 25.28 -32.80
CA SER A 108 -23.45 25.53 -32.05
C SER A 108 -22.30 24.56 -32.35
N ILE A 109 -22.56 23.46 -33.09
CA ILE A 109 -21.58 22.39 -33.37
C ILE A 109 -20.33 22.94 -34.07
N ILE A 110 -20.50 23.82 -35.06
CA ILE A 110 -19.36 24.35 -35.84
C ILE A 110 -18.41 25.15 -34.94
N TYR A 111 -18.98 25.98 -34.05
CA TYR A 111 -18.19 26.77 -33.10
C TYR A 111 -17.52 25.87 -32.06
N ARG A 112 -18.25 24.90 -31.49
CA ARG A 112 -17.71 23.94 -30.52
C ARG A 112 -16.56 23.14 -31.11
N ALA A 113 -16.74 22.57 -32.30
CA ALA A 113 -15.68 21.87 -33.03
C ALA A 113 -14.47 22.76 -33.32
N GLY A 114 -14.71 24.03 -33.70
CA GLY A 114 -13.64 25.01 -33.93
C GLY A 114 -12.86 25.38 -32.66
N PHE A 115 -13.53 25.46 -31.50
CA PHE A 115 -12.93 25.81 -30.22
C PHE A 115 -12.34 24.62 -29.44
N SER A 116 -12.77 23.38 -29.72
CA SER A 116 -12.26 22.15 -29.11
C SER A 116 -10.73 22.08 -29.03
N PRO A 117 -9.95 22.28 -30.11
CA PRO A 117 -8.48 22.19 -30.01
C PRO A 117 -7.89 23.27 -29.10
N ILE A 118 -8.50 24.45 -29.03
CA ILE A 118 -8.05 25.56 -28.17
C ILE A 118 -8.31 25.22 -26.71
N PHE A 119 -9.55 24.82 -26.38
CA PHE A 119 -9.92 24.40 -25.01
C PHE A 119 -9.10 23.21 -24.53
N PHE A 120 -8.94 22.19 -25.38
CA PHE A 120 -8.10 21.04 -25.09
C PHE A 120 -6.67 21.46 -24.78
N THR A 121 -6.07 22.32 -25.60
CA THR A 121 -4.68 22.76 -25.39
C THR A 121 -4.53 23.52 -24.07
N VAL A 122 -5.49 24.39 -23.74
CA VAL A 122 -5.47 25.15 -22.48
C VAL A 122 -5.67 24.22 -21.27
N ALA A 123 -6.63 23.31 -21.33
CA ALA A 123 -6.90 22.32 -20.27
C ALA A 123 -5.70 21.39 -20.07
N TRP A 124 -5.12 20.90 -21.17
CA TRP A 124 -3.94 20.04 -21.16
C TRP A 124 -2.73 20.72 -20.56
N LEU A 125 -2.41 21.95 -20.97
CA LEU A 125 -1.30 22.71 -20.41
C LEU A 125 -1.53 23.08 -18.95
N GLY A 126 -2.75 23.48 -18.60
CA GLY A 126 -3.14 23.80 -17.22
C GLY A 126 -2.96 22.60 -16.30
N ARG A 127 -3.45 21.42 -16.69
CA ARG A 127 -3.25 20.19 -15.91
C ARG A 127 -1.81 19.71 -15.90
N SER A 128 -1.10 19.81 -17.01
CA SER A 128 0.31 19.44 -17.07
C SER A 128 1.16 20.30 -16.12
N ALA A 129 0.82 21.57 -15.93
CA ALA A 129 1.56 22.47 -15.05
C ALA A 129 1.14 22.37 -13.56
N PHE A 130 -0.16 22.22 -13.28
CA PHE A 130 -0.71 22.46 -11.94
C PHE A 130 -1.52 21.31 -11.34
N ALA A 131 -1.85 20.25 -12.10
CA ALA A 131 -2.62 19.15 -11.52
C ALA A 131 -1.72 18.27 -10.63
N SER A 132 -2.00 18.29 -9.33
CA SER A 132 -1.56 17.23 -8.41
C SER A 132 -2.19 15.89 -8.81
N GLY A 133 -1.55 14.77 -8.47
CA GLY A 133 -1.99 13.43 -8.88
C GLY A 133 -3.49 13.18 -8.65
N ALA A 134 -4.12 12.47 -9.58
CA ALA A 134 -5.55 12.17 -9.51
C ALA A 134 -5.85 10.97 -8.61
N PRO A 135 -7.13 10.77 -8.23
CA PRO A 135 -7.55 9.67 -7.36
C PRO A 135 -7.20 8.27 -7.88
N ASP A 136 -7.16 8.10 -9.21
CA ASP A 136 -6.85 6.83 -9.86
C ASP A 136 -5.35 6.64 -10.16
N ASP A 137 -4.53 7.66 -9.88
CA ASP A 137 -3.09 7.52 -10.02
C ASP A 137 -2.59 6.64 -8.87
N ALA A 138 -1.79 5.61 -9.20
CA ALA A 138 -1.16 4.77 -8.19
C ALA A 138 -0.45 5.67 -7.17
N GLU A 139 -0.93 5.62 -5.93
CA GLU A 139 -0.38 6.42 -4.84
C GLU A 139 1.10 6.07 -4.74
N ALA A 140 1.97 7.09 -4.79
CA ALA A 140 3.39 6.85 -4.65
C ALA A 140 3.60 6.09 -3.34
N PRO A 141 4.46 5.03 -3.32
CA PRO A 141 4.69 4.30 -2.09
C PRO A 141 5.07 5.30 -1.00
N PRO A 142 4.48 5.23 0.20
CA PRO A 142 4.82 6.16 1.27
C PRO A 142 6.35 6.18 1.47
N GLU A 143 6.93 7.35 1.79
CA GLU A 143 8.33 7.36 2.18
C GLU A 143 8.48 6.49 3.42
N ARG A 144 9.42 5.54 3.40
CA ARG A 144 9.73 4.73 4.57
C ARG A 144 10.10 5.68 5.72
N PRO A 145 9.42 5.62 6.88
CA PRO A 145 9.81 6.42 8.04
C PRO A 145 11.29 6.20 8.39
N GLU A 146 11.98 7.23 8.88
CA GLU A 146 13.38 7.08 9.32
C GLU A 146 13.45 6.22 10.59
N GLY A 147 14.29 5.18 10.57
CA GLY A 147 14.53 4.30 11.71
C GLY A 147 14.76 2.84 11.31
N THR A 148 15.16 2.02 12.28
CA THR A 148 15.17 0.57 12.11
C THR A 148 13.84 -0.04 12.52
N TYR A 149 13.55 -1.27 12.08
CA TYR A 149 12.38 -2.01 12.54
C TYR A 149 12.31 -2.13 14.07
N GLU A 150 13.47 -2.29 14.70
CA GLU A 150 13.59 -2.36 16.17
C GLU A 150 13.25 -1.03 16.82
N ASP A 151 13.65 0.09 16.23
CA ASP A 151 13.27 1.42 16.70
C ASP A 151 11.76 1.62 16.59
N PHE A 152 11.14 1.20 15.48
CA PHE A 152 9.68 1.28 15.32
C PHE A 152 8.96 0.43 16.37
N LEU A 153 9.45 -0.78 16.62
CA LEU A 153 8.89 -1.68 17.61
C LEU A 153 9.04 -1.15 19.04
N ASN A 154 10.21 -0.61 19.40
CA ASN A 154 10.46 -0.03 20.72
C ASN A 154 9.61 1.22 20.96
N ASN A 155 9.41 2.05 19.93
CA ASN A 155 8.61 3.27 20.00
C ASN A 155 7.11 3.05 19.71
N ARG A 156 6.70 1.80 19.46
CA ARG A 156 5.34 1.45 19.00
C ARG A 156 4.85 2.27 17.81
N ASN A 157 5.75 2.61 16.88
CA ASN A 157 5.43 3.32 15.65
C ASN A 157 4.72 2.38 14.68
N ARG A 158 3.39 2.47 14.60
CA ARG A 158 2.57 1.59 13.75
C ARG A 158 2.89 1.75 12.27
N ASP A 159 3.03 2.97 11.80
CA ASP A 159 3.20 3.25 10.37
C ASP A 159 4.52 2.68 9.86
N GLY A 160 5.61 2.84 10.61
CA GLY A 160 6.91 2.26 10.27
C GLY A 160 6.89 0.72 10.26
N ILE A 161 6.19 0.09 11.21
CA ILE A 161 6.06 -1.37 11.23
C ILE A 161 5.22 -1.87 10.06
N LEU A 162 4.08 -1.23 9.80
CA LEU A 162 3.19 -1.62 8.70
C LEU A 162 3.86 -1.43 7.34
N PHE A 163 4.66 -0.37 7.19
CA PHE A 163 5.48 -0.15 6.03
C PHE A 163 6.47 -1.31 5.81
N ASP A 164 7.26 -1.65 6.83
CA ASP A 164 8.25 -2.73 6.74
C ASP A 164 7.61 -4.13 6.59
N LEU A 165 6.34 -4.29 6.98
CA LEU A 165 5.58 -5.54 6.82
C LEU A 165 4.70 -5.57 5.56
N GLN A 166 4.79 -4.57 4.69
CA GLN A 166 4.04 -4.56 3.44
C GLN A 166 4.52 -5.66 2.48
N ASP A 167 5.82 -5.99 2.52
CA ASP A 167 6.43 -7.07 1.75
C ASP A 167 7.05 -8.15 2.65
N CYS A 168 6.26 -9.20 2.90
CA CYS A 168 6.68 -10.37 3.67
C CYS A 168 7.68 -11.29 2.94
N SER A 169 7.97 -11.05 1.66
CA SER A 169 8.87 -11.89 0.86
C SER A 169 10.34 -11.70 1.27
N SER A 170 10.68 -10.51 1.75
CA SER A 170 12.02 -10.19 2.24
C SER A 170 12.36 -11.03 3.49
N LYS A 171 13.62 -11.43 3.69
CA LYS A 171 14.04 -12.22 4.88
C LYS A 171 14.05 -11.40 6.17
N GLU A 172 13.97 -10.09 6.05
CA GLU A 172 13.82 -9.15 7.16
C GLU A 172 12.34 -8.72 7.26
N PRO A 173 11.85 -8.31 8.44
CA PRO A 173 12.44 -8.51 9.74
C PRO A 173 12.51 -10.01 10.10
N SER A 174 13.43 -10.35 11.01
CA SER A 174 13.61 -11.74 11.46
C SER A 174 12.33 -12.30 12.08
N THR A 175 12.12 -13.61 12.02
CA THR A 175 10.94 -14.26 12.61
C THR A 175 10.79 -13.98 14.11
N LYS A 176 11.90 -13.82 14.84
CA LYS A 176 11.87 -13.40 16.26
C LYS A 176 11.31 -11.99 16.45
N LEU A 177 11.67 -11.06 15.57
CA LEU A 177 11.10 -9.70 15.58
C LEU A 177 9.61 -9.73 15.21
N LEU A 178 9.20 -10.57 14.25
CA LEU A 178 7.79 -10.76 13.91
C LEU A 178 6.97 -11.28 15.10
N VAL A 179 7.49 -12.27 15.84
CA VAL A 179 6.85 -12.76 17.08
C VAL A 179 6.74 -11.63 18.11
N ARG A 180 7.81 -10.86 18.33
CA ARG A 180 7.81 -9.72 19.26
C ARG A 180 6.81 -8.64 18.85
N THR A 181 6.68 -8.36 17.55
CA THR A 181 5.67 -7.47 17.00
C THR A 181 4.28 -7.99 17.27
N TYR A 182 4.01 -9.27 17.02
CA TYR A 182 2.73 -9.87 17.37
C TYR A 182 2.43 -9.69 18.86
N ASP A 183 3.33 -10.07 19.76
CA ASP A 183 3.08 -9.99 21.21
C ASP A 183 2.89 -8.55 21.70
N THR A 184 3.58 -7.58 21.08
CA THR A 184 3.46 -6.16 21.43
C THR A 184 2.10 -5.57 21.04
N PHE A 185 1.57 -5.99 19.89
CA PHE A 185 0.37 -5.40 19.28
C PHE A 185 -0.88 -6.30 19.37
N ALA A 186 -0.76 -7.54 19.86
CA ALA A 186 -1.87 -8.48 20.03
C ALA A 186 -3.03 -7.94 20.88
N PRO A 187 -2.80 -7.17 21.97
CA PRO A 187 -3.89 -6.58 22.74
C PRO A 187 -4.76 -5.59 21.95
N GLU A 188 -4.18 -4.94 20.93
CA GLU A 188 -4.89 -3.95 20.11
C GLU A 188 -5.87 -4.61 19.12
N VAL A 189 -5.66 -5.89 18.80
CA VAL A 189 -6.52 -6.62 17.87
C VAL A 189 -7.89 -6.92 18.46
N SER A 190 -7.99 -6.88 19.79
CA SER A 190 -9.24 -7.06 20.53
C SER A 190 -10.01 -5.73 20.71
N ASP A 191 -9.46 -4.61 20.21
CA ASP A 191 -10.09 -3.30 20.28
C ASP A 191 -11.22 -3.19 19.23
N PRO A 192 -12.49 -3.05 19.65
CA PRO A 192 -13.63 -2.92 18.74
C PRO A 192 -13.54 -1.69 17.83
N ASP A 193 -12.79 -0.65 18.19
CA ASP A 193 -12.63 0.58 17.41
C ASP A 193 -11.63 0.41 16.23
N LEU A 194 -10.78 -0.62 16.27
CA LEU A 194 -9.80 -0.92 15.22
C LEU A 194 -10.31 -1.89 14.14
N GLY A 195 -11.61 -2.21 14.15
CA GLY A 195 -12.26 -3.13 13.22
C GLY A 195 -11.81 -4.58 13.43
N ASN A 196 -11.84 -5.41 12.38
CA ASN A 196 -11.48 -6.83 12.46
C ASN A 196 -9.96 -7.09 12.68
N GLY A 197 -9.18 -6.07 13.04
CA GLY A 197 -7.74 -6.20 13.33
C GLY A 197 -6.83 -6.36 12.11
N TYR A 198 -7.38 -6.40 10.89
CA TYR A 198 -6.62 -6.61 9.64
C TYR A 198 -5.56 -5.54 9.36
N GLY A 199 -5.77 -4.32 9.86
CA GLY A 199 -4.80 -3.22 9.76
C GLY A 199 -3.76 -3.19 10.88
N SER A 200 -3.82 -4.11 11.85
CA SER A 200 -2.90 -4.10 12.98
C SER A 200 -1.51 -4.64 12.62
N PRO A 201 -0.44 -4.12 13.25
CA PRO A 201 0.90 -4.71 13.12
C PRO A 201 0.95 -6.19 13.50
N ALA A 202 0.16 -6.63 14.49
CA ALA A 202 0.09 -8.03 14.89
C ALA A 202 -0.47 -8.93 13.79
N TYR A 203 -1.52 -8.49 13.10
CA TYR A 203 -2.08 -9.24 11.97
C TYR A 203 -1.05 -9.39 10.84
N ARG A 204 -0.42 -8.27 10.44
CA ARG A 204 0.62 -8.30 9.40
C ARG A 204 1.82 -9.14 9.77
N ALA A 205 2.26 -9.10 11.03
CA ALA A 205 3.37 -9.92 11.48
C ALA A 205 3.04 -11.42 11.40
N ALA A 206 1.83 -11.82 11.79
CA ALA A 206 1.39 -13.20 11.65
C ALA A 206 1.30 -13.65 10.18
N ASP A 207 0.83 -12.77 9.29
CA ASP A 207 0.80 -13.00 7.84
C ASP A 207 2.18 -13.24 7.26
N CYS A 208 3.15 -12.39 7.62
CA CYS A 208 4.53 -12.61 7.21
C CYS A 208 5.11 -13.90 7.78
N MET A 209 4.79 -14.25 9.04
CA MET A 209 5.25 -15.51 9.64
C MET A 209 4.71 -16.75 8.91
N GLN A 210 3.52 -16.70 8.31
CA GLN A 210 2.99 -17.85 7.56
C GLN A 210 3.86 -18.25 6.36
N GLN A 211 4.58 -17.28 5.79
CA GLN A 211 5.47 -17.50 4.65
C GLN A 211 6.84 -18.02 5.08
N ARG A 212 7.16 -17.96 6.39
CA ARG A 212 8.42 -18.46 6.94
C ARG A 212 8.34 -19.98 7.15
N LYS A 213 9.44 -20.68 6.88
CA LYS A 213 9.54 -22.14 7.07
C LYS A 213 10.51 -22.53 8.18
N ASP A 214 10.74 -21.61 9.12
CA ASP A 214 11.65 -21.83 10.22
C ASP A 214 10.94 -22.34 11.49
N GLU A 215 11.74 -22.86 12.41
CA GLU A 215 11.26 -23.47 13.65
C GLU A 215 10.60 -22.44 14.59
N VAL A 216 10.98 -21.16 14.50
CA VAL A 216 10.39 -20.10 15.34
C VAL A 216 8.95 -19.82 14.92
N ALA A 217 8.70 -19.71 13.62
CA ALA A 217 7.33 -19.58 13.09
C ALA A 217 6.49 -20.82 13.41
N PHE A 218 7.08 -22.02 13.28
CA PHE A 218 6.39 -23.25 13.64
C PHE A 218 5.97 -23.27 15.11
N GLN A 219 6.90 -22.96 16.02
CA GLN A 219 6.63 -22.92 17.46
C GLN A 219 5.57 -21.87 17.79
N PHE A 220 5.64 -20.68 17.19
CA PHE A 220 4.65 -19.63 17.36
C PHE A 220 3.24 -20.12 17.03
N PHE A 221 3.02 -20.70 15.84
CA PHE A 221 1.70 -21.20 15.46
C PHE A 221 1.26 -22.42 16.25
N GLN A 222 2.20 -23.29 16.69
CA GLN A 222 1.90 -24.36 17.62
C GLN A 222 1.37 -23.81 18.95
N ASP A 223 2.06 -22.84 19.54
CA ASP A 223 1.67 -22.25 20.83
C ASP A 223 0.29 -21.58 20.72
N ARG A 224 0.01 -20.88 19.61
CA ARG A 224 -1.32 -20.30 19.37
C ARG A 224 -2.41 -21.36 19.22
N LEU A 225 -2.13 -22.49 18.58
CA LEU A 225 -3.12 -23.55 18.41
C LEU A 225 -3.39 -24.33 19.72
N MET A 226 -2.48 -24.24 20.69
CA MET A 226 -2.62 -24.89 22.00
C MET A 226 -3.23 -23.97 23.06
N ASP A 227 -3.46 -22.69 22.74
CA ASP A 227 -4.03 -21.72 23.66
C ASP A 227 -5.57 -21.86 23.68
N PRO A 228 -6.18 -22.17 24.84
CA PRO A 228 -7.63 -22.39 24.93
C PRO A 228 -8.46 -21.10 24.77
N ARG A 229 -7.83 -19.93 24.62
CA ARG A 229 -8.50 -18.62 24.48
C ARG A 229 -9.02 -18.42 23.05
N ASP A 230 -10.07 -19.16 22.70
CA ASP A 230 -10.73 -19.16 21.39
C ASP A 230 -11.38 -17.84 20.95
N GLY A 231 -11.71 -16.97 21.92
CA GLY A 231 -12.65 -15.87 21.72
C GLY A 231 -12.04 -14.57 21.18
N GLU A 232 -10.80 -14.25 21.53
CA GLU A 232 -10.24 -12.92 21.29
C GLU A 232 -9.54 -12.81 19.92
N HIS A 233 -9.03 -13.91 19.38
CA HIS A 233 -8.19 -13.87 18.16
C HIS A 233 -8.51 -15.00 17.17
N ARG A 234 -9.78 -15.29 16.86
CA ARG A 234 -10.17 -16.39 15.95
C ARG A 234 -9.38 -16.46 14.64
N TRP A 235 -8.96 -15.32 14.09
CA TRP A 235 -8.15 -15.25 12.88
C TRP A 235 -6.75 -15.86 13.07
N ILE A 236 -6.11 -15.75 14.25
CA ILE A 236 -4.77 -16.34 14.49
C ILE A 236 -4.83 -17.87 14.49
N HIS A 237 -5.93 -18.44 14.99
CA HIS A 237 -6.16 -19.89 14.93
C HIS A 237 -6.33 -20.37 13.50
N ASN A 238 -7.06 -19.63 12.66
CA ASN A 238 -7.14 -19.94 11.23
C ASN A 238 -5.76 -19.85 10.57
N TYR A 239 -4.95 -18.87 10.98
CA TYR A 239 -3.60 -18.72 10.48
C TYR A 239 -2.69 -19.90 10.88
N ALA A 240 -2.78 -20.34 12.13
CA ALA A 240 -2.07 -21.50 12.62
C ALA A 240 -2.50 -22.79 11.90
N ILE A 241 -3.81 -22.98 11.69
CA ILE A 241 -4.33 -24.14 10.95
C ILE A 241 -3.81 -24.13 9.51
N ASN A 242 -3.94 -23.02 8.79
CA ASN A 242 -3.46 -22.91 7.41
C ASN A 242 -1.94 -23.15 7.33
N TYR A 243 -1.17 -22.57 8.26
CA TYR A 243 0.26 -22.80 8.33
C TYR A 243 0.59 -24.29 8.49
N MET A 244 -0.04 -24.98 9.44
CA MET A 244 0.18 -26.41 9.68
C MET A 244 -0.22 -27.26 8.46
N GLN A 245 -1.30 -26.89 7.77
CA GLN A 245 -1.73 -27.55 6.54
C GLN A 245 -0.69 -27.41 5.43
N VAL A 246 -0.18 -26.20 5.19
CA VAL A 246 0.84 -25.93 4.16
C VAL A 246 2.15 -26.65 4.47
N GLN A 247 2.52 -26.76 5.74
CA GLN A 247 3.68 -27.56 6.16
C GLN A 247 3.52 -29.05 5.85
N ASN A 248 2.28 -29.56 5.81
CA ASN A 248 1.92 -30.91 5.36
C ASN A 248 2.89 -32.01 5.86
N SER A 249 3.20 -32.00 7.15
CA SER A 249 4.18 -32.89 7.77
C SER A 249 3.59 -33.66 8.95
N GLU A 250 4.17 -34.82 9.30
CA GLU A 250 3.75 -35.59 10.49
C GLU A 250 3.84 -34.76 11.78
N LYS A 251 4.84 -33.87 11.87
CA LYS A 251 5.02 -32.96 13.01
C LYS A 251 3.82 -32.00 13.12
N ALA A 252 3.43 -31.37 12.00
CA ALA A 252 2.28 -30.47 11.96
C ALA A 252 0.97 -31.21 12.29
N ALA A 253 0.75 -32.40 11.70
CA ALA A 253 -0.43 -33.22 11.98
C ALA A 253 -0.51 -33.62 13.45
N ARG A 254 0.63 -33.96 14.09
CA ARG A 254 0.69 -34.27 15.52
C ARG A 254 0.26 -33.08 16.38
N VAL A 255 0.75 -31.88 16.07
CA VAL A 255 0.36 -30.64 16.77
C VAL A 255 -1.15 -30.42 16.64
N MET A 256 -1.71 -30.54 15.44
CA MET A 256 -3.15 -30.39 15.22
C MET A 256 -3.98 -31.44 15.96
N LEU A 257 -3.53 -32.71 15.98
CA LEU A 257 -4.19 -33.77 16.75
C LEU A 257 -4.12 -33.56 18.27
N GLN A 258 -3.01 -32.99 18.75
CA GLN A 258 -2.87 -32.61 20.16
C GLN A 258 -3.78 -31.43 20.50
N ALA A 259 -3.88 -30.44 19.62
CA ALA A 259 -4.78 -29.30 19.80
C ALA A 259 -6.25 -29.72 19.93
N LEU A 260 -6.69 -30.77 19.22
CA LEU A 260 -8.05 -31.32 19.39
C LEU A 260 -8.34 -31.85 20.81
N LYS A 261 -7.30 -32.15 21.60
CA LYS A 261 -7.41 -32.67 22.96
C LYS A 261 -7.29 -31.59 24.03
N VAL A 262 -6.98 -30.34 23.66
CA VAL A 262 -6.82 -29.24 24.62
C VAL A 262 -8.19 -28.88 25.21
N PRO A 263 -8.34 -28.90 26.56
CA PRO A 263 -9.59 -28.52 27.20
C PRO A 263 -9.81 -27.01 27.04
N GLY A 264 -11.06 -26.62 26.73
CA GLY A 264 -11.45 -25.22 26.56
C GLY A 264 -11.62 -24.78 25.11
N HIS A 265 -11.10 -25.54 24.13
CA HIS A 265 -11.39 -25.28 22.72
C HIS A 265 -12.89 -25.38 22.43
N SER A 266 -13.39 -24.38 21.71
CA SER A 266 -14.74 -24.34 21.18
C SER A 266 -14.94 -25.44 20.14
N THR A 267 -16.18 -25.92 20.03
CA THR A 267 -16.56 -26.89 18.99
C THR A 267 -16.22 -26.37 17.58
N LYS A 268 -16.33 -25.04 17.36
CA LYS A 268 -16.00 -24.41 16.08
C LYS A 268 -14.51 -24.50 15.76
N LEU A 269 -13.63 -24.23 16.71
CA LEU A 269 -12.19 -24.37 16.52
C LEU A 269 -11.82 -25.85 16.29
N ASN A 270 -12.34 -26.77 17.10
CA ASN A 270 -12.09 -28.20 16.92
C ASN A 270 -12.52 -28.70 15.53
N MET A 271 -13.68 -28.24 15.03
CA MET A 271 -14.11 -28.55 13.66
C MET A 271 -13.17 -27.94 12.61
N ALA A 272 -12.66 -26.73 12.82
CA ALA A 272 -11.70 -26.10 11.92
C ALA A 272 -10.37 -26.86 11.88
N ILE A 273 -9.86 -27.30 13.04
CA ILE A 273 -8.65 -28.13 13.14
C ILE A 273 -8.87 -29.48 12.45
N ALA A 274 -10.00 -30.14 12.68
CA ALA A 274 -10.33 -31.41 12.04
C ALA A 274 -10.43 -31.28 10.52
N ARG A 275 -11.11 -30.24 10.00
CA ARG A 275 -11.12 -29.90 8.58
C ARG A 275 -9.70 -29.61 8.07
N GLY A 276 -8.92 -28.93 8.91
CA GLY A 276 -7.49 -28.71 8.78
C GLY A 276 -6.73 -29.97 8.35
N LEU A 277 -6.77 -30.96 9.24
CA LEU A 277 -6.16 -32.29 9.07
C LEU A 277 -6.62 -33.01 7.80
N LEU A 278 -7.90 -32.92 7.45
CA LEU A 278 -8.45 -33.58 6.25
C LEU A 278 -7.90 -33.03 4.93
N TYR A 279 -7.45 -31.77 4.90
CA TYR A 279 -6.84 -31.17 3.69
C TYR A 279 -5.34 -31.45 3.56
N MET A 280 -4.71 -32.08 4.54
CA MET A 280 -3.31 -32.52 4.41
C MET A 280 -3.25 -33.64 3.36
N SER A 281 -2.55 -33.39 2.25
CA SER A 281 -2.58 -34.26 1.07
C SER A 281 -1.46 -35.31 1.04
N ASP A 282 -0.50 -35.24 1.96
CA ASP A 282 0.60 -36.22 1.99
C ASP A 282 0.11 -37.59 2.51
N GLU A 283 0.40 -38.65 1.75
CA GLU A 283 -0.07 -40.01 2.04
C GLU A 283 0.43 -40.53 3.40
N LYS A 284 1.69 -40.21 3.77
CA LYS A 284 2.26 -40.63 5.05
C LYS A 284 1.58 -39.88 6.19
N VAL A 285 1.31 -38.59 6.00
CA VAL A 285 0.56 -37.76 6.96
C VAL A 285 -0.85 -38.29 7.14
N GLN A 286 -1.59 -38.59 6.06
CA GLN A 286 -2.93 -39.18 6.16
C GLN A 286 -2.92 -40.54 6.87
N SER A 287 -1.96 -41.40 6.54
CA SER A 287 -1.77 -42.69 7.21
C SER A 287 -1.44 -42.53 8.70
N PHE A 288 -0.68 -41.50 9.07
CA PHE A 288 -0.41 -41.14 10.46
C PHE A 288 -1.68 -40.66 11.19
N ILE A 289 -2.48 -39.79 10.55
CA ILE A 289 -3.75 -39.29 11.10
C ILE A 289 -4.73 -40.44 11.35
N LEU A 290 -4.93 -41.33 10.36
CA LEU A 290 -5.85 -42.47 10.48
C LEU A 290 -5.45 -43.40 11.63
N ARG A 291 -4.15 -43.74 11.74
CA ARG A 291 -3.64 -44.56 12.84
C ARG A 291 -3.84 -43.90 14.20
N SER A 292 -3.67 -42.58 14.28
CA SER A 292 -3.84 -41.82 15.52
C SER A 292 -5.30 -41.75 15.99
N ILE A 293 -6.26 -41.80 15.06
CA ILE A 293 -7.71 -41.82 15.37
C ILE A 293 -8.17 -43.22 15.76
N GLN A 294 -7.62 -44.27 15.15
CA GLN A 294 -7.98 -45.67 15.44
C GLN A 294 -7.36 -46.20 16.73
N ALA A 295 -6.29 -45.58 17.21
CA ALA A 295 -5.66 -45.98 18.46
C ALA A 295 -6.65 -45.82 19.63
N PRO A 296 -6.80 -46.84 20.51
CA PRO A 296 -7.65 -46.71 21.68
C PRO A 296 -7.20 -45.51 22.54
N PRO A 297 -8.15 -44.76 23.15
CA PRO A 297 -7.80 -43.67 24.03
C PRO A 297 -6.91 -44.21 25.16
N GLN A 298 -5.68 -43.69 25.24
CA GLN A 298 -4.75 -43.94 26.34
C GLN A 298 -5.11 -43.10 27.55
#